data_AF-A0A238BXC9-F1
#
_entry.id   AF-A0A238BXC9-F1
#
_cell.length_a   1.000
_cell.length_b   1.000
_cell.length_c   1.000
_cell.angle_alpha   90.00
_cell.angle_beta   90.00
_cell.angle_gamma   90.00
#
_symmetry.space_group_name_H-M   'P 1'
#
loop_
_entity.id
_entity.type
_entity.pdbx_description
1 polymer ?
#
loop_
_entity_poly.entity_id
_entity_poly.type
_entity_poly.pdbx_seq_one_letter_code
_entity_poly.pdbx_strand_id
1 'polypeptide(L)'
;MDRMWRSKMYGLRYGVRLGQKVPTEESRILKSYKMMAVKEHSLSNDEVIRYSRQILVQEFGVQGQERLRATSLLIVGAGGLGCPVALYCAGAGIGRIGIVDGDFISSDNLHRQIAYDENSIGQSKVESIKSSVKRWWKFTVSIIFGDGIRLNSNVCIDVYKDYLFKRNALQIISKYDIVADCTDNVSASCVLFWYLVNDACVLMKKPLVSGSVVRWDGQLSVYGYGENCPCYRCVFPDPPPVDAVTNCSENGVLGPVVGIIGSSFAGFLYLFDAFNGKTKTVKLRRQKTNCVVCSKHATITELGDCKELYGCSAKTHNNLLTKSDRIDPYSYFKLNENNDKKPLLIDTRPPHEFSIGHLSDAINIPMLRLCRSSSADIVRELETSIKEMRDKGVYVICRRGEDSQIAVLYLRKEFADSLISFKDIDGGYEKWSRAVDENFPIY
;
A
#
# COMPACT_ATOMS: atom_id res chain seq x y z
N MET A 1 -45.37 -32.85 -52.86
CA MET A 1 -44.61 -32.08 -51.86
C MET A 1 -43.39 -32.90 -51.45
N ASP A 2 -42.67 -33.45 -52.43
CA ASP A 2 -41.46 -32.89 -53.08
C ASP A 2 -40.29 -32.72 -52.10
N ARG A 3 -39.54 -33.81 -51.86
CA ARG A 3 -38.35 -34.34 -52.59
C ARG A 3 -37.06 -33.58 -52.21
N MET A 4 -36.17 -34.17 -51.41
CA MET A 4 -35.06 -35.08 -51.78
C MET A 4 -33.80 -34.35 -52.31
N TRP A 5 -32.62 -34.96 -52.05
CA TRP A 5 -31.25 -34.71 -52.60
C TRP A 5 -30.28 -33.92 -51.68
N ARG A 6 -29.34 -34.57 -50.95
CA ARG A 6 -28.06 -35.22 -51.33
C ARG A 6 -26.92 -34.25 -51.77
N SER A 7 -25.88 -34.21 -50.94
CA SER A 7 -24.43 -34.29 -51.24
C SER A 7 -23.87 -33.74 -52.57
N LYS A 8 -22.86 -32.85 -52.47
CA LYS A 8 -21.50 -33.07 -53.06
C LYS A 8 -20.53 -31.93 -52.73
N MET A 9 -19.35 -32.29 -52.22
CA MET A 9 -18.10 -31.52 -52.41
C MET A 9 -17.87 -31.27 -53.91
N TYR A 10 -17.26 -30.14 -54.28
CA TYR A 10 -16.05 -30.00 -55.12
C TYR A 10 -15.86 -28.52 -55.47
N GLY A 11 -14.61 -28.04 -55.38
CA GLY A 11 -14.27 -26.63 -55.46
C GLY A 11 -14.42 -26.00 -56.84
N LEU A 12 -14.62 -24.68 -56.84
CA LEU A 12 -14.39 -23.81 -58.00
C LEU A 12 -13.74 -22.51 -57.51
N ARG A 13 -12.47 -22.36 -57.89
CA ARG A 13 -11.70 -21.12 -57.82
C ARG A 13 -12.44 -20.05 -58.64
N TYR A 14 -13.04 -19.06 -58.00
CA TYR A 14 -13.38 -17.81 -58.68
C TYR A 14 -12.24 -16.82 -58.46
N GLY A 15 -11.35 -16.75 -59.46
CA GLY A 15 -10.45 -15.62 -59.63
C GLY A 15 -11.28 -14.38 -59.93
N VAL A 16 -11.48 -13.54 -58.92
CA VAL A 16 -12.00 -12.18 -59.14
C VAL A 16 -10.84 -11.36 -59.72
N ARG A 17 -10.91 -11.07 -61.02
CA ARG A 17 -10.08 -10.02 -61.63
C ARG A 17 -10.34 -8.75 -60.84
N LEU A 18 -9.29 -8.24 -60.17
CA LEU A 18 -9.25 -6.88 -59.66
C LEU A 18 -9.47 -5.95 -60.86
N GLY A 19 -10.72 -5.54 -61.08
CA GLY A 19 -11.03 -4.44 -61.98
C GLY A 19 -10.27 -3.23 -61.48
N GLN A 20 -9.36 -2.71 -62.30
CA GLN A 20 -8.78 -1.39 -62.08
C GLN A 20 -9.94 -0.40 -61.95
N LYS A 21 -10.19 0.09 -60.73
CA LYS A 21 -11.12 1.19 -60.52
C LYS A 21 -10.54 2.39 -61.27
N VAL A 22 -11.17 2.74 -62.39
CA VAL A 22 -10.93 4.00 -63.08
C VAL A 22 -11.25 5.12 -62.08
N PRO A 23 -10.33 6.05 -61.81
CA PRO A 23 -10.59 7.14 -60.88
C PRO A 23 -11.77 7.98 -61.42
N THR A 24 -12.86 8.08 -60.66
CA THR A 24 -13.98 8.98 -60.97
C THR A 24 -13.48 10.42 -61.01
N GLU A 25 -14.14 11.29 -61.77
CA GLU A 25 -13.78 12.71 -61.90
C GLU A 25 -13.69 13.43 -60.53
N GLU A 26 -14.52 13.02 -59.57
CA GLU A 26 -14.43 13.44 -58.15
C GLU A 26 -13.09 13.10 -57.48
N SER A 27 -12.52 11.94 -57.76
CA SER A 27 -11.21 11.53 -57.21
C SER A 27 -10.04 12.30 -57.84
N ARG A 28 -10.24 12.87 -59.04
CA ARG A 28 -9.29 13.80 -59.68
C ARG A 28 -9.40 15.21 -59.10
N ILE A 29 -10.62 15.68 -58.79
CA ILE A 29 -10.86 16.99 -58.15
C ILE A 29 -10.32 17.02 -56.71
N LEU A 30 -10.46 15.93 -55.95
CA LEU A 30 -9.85 15.82 -54.62
C LEU A 30 -8.31 15.81 -54.63
N LYS A 31 -7.69 15.41 -55.74
CA LYS A 31 -6.22 15.45 -55.89
C LYS A 31 -5.67 16.85 -56.21
N SER A 32 -6.48 17.76 -56.74
CA SER A 32 -6.04 19.12 -57.09
C SER A 32 -6.09 20.11 -55.92
N TYR A 33 -6.78 19.79 -54.82
CA TYR A 33 -6.78 20.57 -53.59
C TYR A 33 -5.97 19.85 -52.50
N LYS A 34 -4.72 20.25 -52.29
CA LYS A 34 -3.94 19.88 -51.09
C LYS A 34 -4.47 20.61 -49.84
N MET A 35 -5.73 20.40 -49.47
CA MET A 35 -6.22 20.68 -48.11
C MET A 35 -5.83 19.49 -47.21
N MET A 36 -4.53 19.34 -46.96
CA MET A 36 -4.05 18.32 -46.02
C MET A 36 -4.25 18.83 -44.59
N ALA A 37 -4.80 17.99 -43.71
CA ALA A 37 -4.87 18.31 -42.29
C ALA A 37 -3.46 18.53 -41.73
N VAL A 38 -3.23 19.68 -41.10
CA VAL A 38 -1.97 20.00 -40.44
C VAL A 38 -1.99 19.36 -39.05
N LYS A 39 -0.89 18.68 -38.71
CA LYS A 39 -0.69 18.05 -37.40
C LYS A 39 0.45 18.78 -36.69
N GLU A 40 0.12 19.61 -35.72
CA GLU A 40 1.09 20.44 -34.98
C GLU A 40 1.64 19.74 -33.72
N HIS A 41 1.49 18.42 -33.63
CA HIS A 41 1.89 17.64 -32.46
C HIS A 41 2.52 16.30 -32.83
N SER A 42 3.32 15.77 -31.90
CA SER A 42 4.12 14.56 -32.03
C SER A 42 3.41 13.27 -31.57
N LEU A 43 2.17 13.35 -31.08
CA LEU A 43 1.36 12.16 -30.75
C LEU A 43 1.01 11.36 -32.01
N SER A 44 1.09 10.04 -31.97
CA SER A 44 0.59 9.15 -33.02
C SER A 44 -0.94 9.19 -33.11
N ASN A 45 -1.52 8.70 -34.21
CA ASN A 45 -2.98 8.68 -34.36
C ASN A 45 -3.65 7.76 -33.33
N ASP A 46 -3.02 6.64 -32.98
CA ASP A 46 -3.49 5.72 -31.94
C ASP A 46 -3.50 6.39 -30.56
N GLU A 47 -2.48 7.20 -30.25
CA GLU A 47 -2.43 7.99 -29.02
C GLU A 47 -3.54 9.06 -29.01
N VAL A 48 -3.77 9.76 -30.12
CA VAL A 48 -4.87 10.75 -30.21
C VAL A 48 -6.22 10.09 -29.98
N ILE A 49 -6.47 8.93 -30.57
CA ILE A 49 -7.73 8.20 -30.39
C ILE A 49 -7.90 7.77 -28.93
N ARG A 50 -6.86 7.12 -28.36
CA ARG A 50 -6.85 6.62 -26.98
C ARG A 50 -7.06 7.75 -25.97
N TYR A 51 -6.38 8.87 -26.17
CA TYR A 51 -6.36 10.01 -25.24
C TYR A 51 -7.34 11.12 -25.64
N SER A 52 -8.23 10.87 -26.60
CA SER A 52 -9.14 11.89 -27.14
C SER A 52 -9.93 12.61 -26.04
N ARG A 53 -10.49 11.86 -25.08
CA ARG A 53 -11.29 12.43 -23.98
C ARG A 53 -10.49 13.31 -23.02
N GLN A 54 -9.23 12.98 -22.74
CA GLN A 54 -8.37 13.82 -21.87
C GLN A 54 -7.78 15.01 -22.63
N ILE A 55 -7.45 14.85 -23.92
CA ILE A 55 -6.97 15.94 -24.79
C ILE A 55 -8.04 17.04 -24.95
N LEU A 56 -9.32 16.69 -24.93
CA LEU A 56 -10.43 17.65 -25.02
C LEU A 56 -10.57 18.54 -23.78
N VAL A 57 -9.95 18.20 -22.65
CA VAL A 57 -9.94 19.07 -21.46
C VAL A 57 -9.07 20.28 -21.76
N GLN A 58 -9.67 21.47 -21.76
CA GLN A 58 -9.04 22.70 -22.27
C GLN A 58 -7.73 23.04 -21.57
N GLU A 59 -7.66 22.88 -20.25
CA GLU A 59 -6.47 23.16 -19.42
C GLU A 59 -5.35 22.13 -19.63
N PHE A 60 -5.68 20.96 -20.19
CA PHE A 60 -4.73 19.89 -20.47
C PHE A 60 -4.26 19.93 -21.93
N GLY A 61 -5.19 19.76 -22.87
CA GLY A 61 -4.91 19.84 -24.30
C GLY A 61 -3.93 18.79 -24.82
N VAL A 62 -3.60 18.91 -26.11
CA VAL A 62 -2.59 18.06 -26.77
C VAL A 62 -1.20 18.25 -26.15
N GLN A 63 -0.86 19.49 -25.80
CA GLN A 63 0.43 19.85 -25.19
C GLN A 63 0.60 19.20 -23.80
N GLY A 64 -0.48 19.13 -23.00
CA GLY A 64 -0.49 18.40 -21.73
C GLY A 64 -0.20 16.92 -21.94
N GLN A 65 -0.80 16.30 -22.96
CA GLN A 65 -0.53 14.90 -23.29
C GLN A 65 0.92 14.65 -23.73
N GLU A 66 1.48 15.53 -24.56
CA GLU A 66 2.88 15.42 -24.98
C GLU A 66 3.84 15.53 -23.81
N ARG A 67 3.59 16.47 -22.89
CA ARG A 67 4.35 16.58 -21.64
C ARG A 67 4.21 15.33 -20.80
N LEU A 68 2.99 14.83 -20.60
CA LEU A 68 2.75 13.62 -19.81
C LEU A 68 3.49 12.40 -20.39
N ARG A 69 3.46 12.23 -21.72
CA ARG A 69 4.21 11.18 -22.44
C ARG A 69 5.73 11.34 -22.29
N ALA A 70 6.23 12.56 -22.11
CA ALA A 70 7.66 12.81 -21.88
C ALA A 70 8.08 12.65 -20.41
N THR A 71 7.13 12.59 -19.48
CA THR A 71 7.37 12.51 -18.03
C THR A 71 7.60 11.07 -17.57
N SER A 72 8.43 10.93 -16.54
CA SER A 72 8.70 9.70 -15.82
C SER A 72 8.34 9.79 -14.33
N LEU A 73 7.67 8.76 -13.81
CA LEU A 73 7.22 8.67 -12.41
C LEU A 73 7.87 7.48 -11.72
N LEU A 74 8.40 7.67 -10.51
CA LEU A 74 8.77 6.61 -9.60
C LEU A 74 7.68 6.40 -8.56
N ILE A 75 7.21 5.16 -8.39
CA ILE A 75 6.27 4.76 -7.35
C ILE A 75 7.05 3.93 -6.32
N VAL A 76 7.08 4.40 -5.07
CA VAL A 76 7.71 3.73 -3.95
C VAL A 76 6.62 3.07 -3.12
N GLY A 77 6.52 1.74 -3.19
CA GLY A 77 5.42 0.95 -2.64
C GLY A 77 4.38 0.61 -3.70
N ALA A 78 4.17 -0.68 -3.93
CA ALA A 78 3.19 -1.28 -4.83
C ALA A 78 1.98 -1.84 -4.06
N GLY A 79 1.70 -1.25 -2.89
CA GLY A 79 0.57 -1.58 -2.03
C GLY A 79 -0.72 -0.90 -2.44
N GLY A 80 -1.59 -0.63 -1.46
CA GLY A 80 -2.92 -0.10 -1.72
C GLY A 80 -2.90 1.28 -2.39
N LEU A 81 -1.95 2.16 -2.03
CA LEU A 81 -1.78 3.48 -2.66
C LEU A 81 -1.09 3.37 -4.04
N GLY A 82 -0.09 2.51 -4.16
CA GLY A 82 0.69 2.36 -5.39
C GLY A 82 -0.10 1.77 -6.56
N CYS A 83 -1.05 0.87 -6.27
CA CYS A 83 -1.93 0.27 -7.27
C CYS A 83 -2.72 1.30 -8.09
N PRO A 84 -3.58 2.15 -7.50
CA PRO A 84 -4.31 3.17 -8.25
C PRO A 84 -3.38 4.18 -8.92
N VAL A 85 -2.28 4.62 -8.28
CA VAL A 85 -1.31 5.52 -8.92
C VAL A 85 -0.77 4.91 -10.21
N ALA A 86 -0.30 3.67 -10.17
CA ALA A 86 0.25 2.99 -11.33
C ALA A 86 -0.79 2.83 -12.45
N LEU A 87 -2.00 2.39 -12.10
CA LEU A 87 -3.07 2.16 -13.07
C LEU A 87 -3.55 3.46 -13.71
N TYR A 88 -3.88 4.50 -12.92
CA TYR A 88 -4.36 5.76 -13.48
C TYR A 88 -3.29 6.50 -14.27
N CYS A 89 -2.03 6.53 -13.81
CA CYS A 89 -0.94 7.16 -14.57
C CYS A 89 -0.65 6.40 -15.88
N ALA A 90 -0.69 5.06 -15.85
CA ALA A 90 -0.54 4.27 -17.06
C ALA A 90 -1.69 4.50 -18.05
N GLY A 91 -2.94 4.52 -17.56
CA GLY A 91 -4.13 4.81 -18.36
C GLY A 91 -4.09 6.21 -19.00
N ALA A 92 -3.61 7.21 -18.26
CA ALA A 92 -3.43 8.58 -18.74
C ALA A 92 -2.29 8.73 -19.76
N GLY A 93 -1.39 7.75 -19.86
CA GLY A 93 -0.33 7.73 -20.87
C GLY A 93 0.94 8.46 -20.46
N ILE A 94 1.33 8.36 -19.19
CA ILE A 94 2.67 8.75 -18.77
C ILE A 94 3.74 7.96 -19.54
N GLY A 95 4.88 8.58 -19.87
CA GLY A 95 5.90 7.92 -20.68
C GLY A 95 6.54 6.72 -20.01
N ARG A 96 6.87 6.88 -18.72
CA ARG A 96 7.63 5.89 -17.96
C ARG A 96 7.17 5.82 -16.50
N ILE A 97 7.01 4.61 -15.97
CA ILE A 97 6.76 4.35 -14.55
C ILE A 97 7.83 3.38 -14.03
N GLY A 98 8.53 3.79 -12.98
CA GLY A 98 9.33 2.91 -12.14
C GLY A 98 8.54 2.48 -10.92
N ILE A 99 8.65 1.22 -10.52
CA ILE A 99 7.97 0.71 -9.32
C ILE A 99 8.99 0.00 -8.43
N VAL A 100 9.06 0.39 -7.16
CA VAL A 100 9.96 -0.17 -6.14
C VAL A 100 9.12 -0.83 -5.05
N ASP A 101 9.20 -2.15 -4.93
CA ASP A 101 8.58 -2.92 -3.86
C ASP A 101 9.26 -4.30 -3.77
N GLY A 102 9.59 -4.72 -2.54
CA GLY A 102 10.23 -6.01 -2.26
C GLY A 102 9.25 -7.13 -1.89
N ASP A 103 7.97 -6.82 -1.71
CA ASP A 103 6.97 -7.76 -1.22
C ASP A 103 6.36 -8.64 -2.34
N PHE A 104 5.71 -9.70 -1.87
CA PHE A 104 4.86 -10.57 -2.65
C PHE A 104 3.38 -10.27 -2.36
N ILE A 105 2.52 -10.68 -3.30
CA ILE A 105 1.07 -10.53 -3.18
C ILE A 105 0.55 -11.55 -2.18
N SER A 106 -0.31 -11.08 -1.28
CA SER A 106 -0.96 -11.91 -0.25
C SER A 106 -2.46 -11.62 -0.20
N SER A 107 -3.25 -12.63 0.18
CA SER A 107 -4.72 -12.60 0.14
C SER A 107 -5.31 -11.54 1.06
N ASP A 108 -4.71 -11.31 2.23
CA ASP A 108 -5.09 -10.28 3.23
C ASP A 108 -5.01 -8.85 2.69
N ASN A 109 -4.36 -8.63 1.55
CA ASN A 109 -4.16 -7.32 0.96
C ASN A 109 -4.98 -7.05 -0.31
N LEU A 110 -5.62 -8.08 -0.88
CA LEU A 110 -6.37 -7.98 -2.14
C LEU A 110 -7.55 -7.00 -2.05
N HIS A 111 -8.17 -6.86 -0.88
CA HIS A 111 -9.31 -5.96 -0.66
C HIS A 111 -9.01 -4.47 -0.94
N ARG A 112 -7.72 -4.07 -0.98
CA ARG A 112 -7.28 -2.69 -1.25
C ARG A 112 -6.24 -2.59 -2.35
N GLN A 113 -5.59 -3.68 -2.74
CA GLN A 113 -4.56 -3.71 -3.79
C GLN A 113 -5.17 -4.14 -5.13
N ILE A 114 -5.95 -3.23 -5.71
CA ILE A 114 -6.81 -3.49 -6.89
C ILE A 114 -6.08 -3.84 -8.19
N ALA A 115 -4.74 -3.78 -8.22
CA ALA A 115 -3.96 -4.19 -9.38
C ALA A 115 -3.75 -5.71 -9.46
N TYR A 116 -4.17 -6.45 -8.43
CA TYR A 116 -3.95 -7.88 -8.26
C TYR A 116 -5.27 -8.65 -8.15
N ASP A 117 -5.21 -9.94 -8.44
CA ASP A 117 -6.30 -10.89 -8.28
C ASP A 117 -5.84 -12.12 -7.45
N GLU A 118 -6.76 -13.03 -7.15
CA GLU A 118 -6.48 -14.26 -6.40
C GLU A 118 -5.44 -15.15 -7.12
N ASN A 119 -5.38 -15.10 -8.45
CA ASN A 119 -4.39 -15.85 -9.24
C ASN A 119 -2.98 -15.26 -9.14
N SER A 120 -2.86 -14.04 -8.65
CA SER A 120 -1.60 -13.31 -8.49
C SER A 120 -0.94 -13.55 -7.13
N ILE A 121 -1.59 -14.27 -6.21
CA ILE A 121 -1.05 -14.57 -4.87
C ILE A 121 0.32 -15.28 -4.97
N GLY A 122 1.28 -14.85 -4.16
CA GLY A 122 2.65 -15.34 -4.15
C GLY A 122 3.55 -14.78 -5.26
N GLN A 123 2.99 -14.02 -6.22
CA GLN A 123 3.79 -13.34 -7.23
C GLN A 123 4.36 -12.02 -6.71
N SER A 124 5.45 -11.56 -7.31
CA SER A 124 6.05 -10.26 -6.97
C SER A 124 5.12 -9.11 -7.35
N LYS A 125 4.83 -8.21 -6.39
CA LYS A 125 3.94 -7.06 -6.59
C LYS A 125 4.32 -6.23 -7.82
N VAL A 126 5.59 -5.87 -7.95
CA VAL A 126 6.07 -5.01 -9.05
C VAL A 126 5.94 -5.66 -10.43
N GLU A 127 6.17 -6.97 -10.55
CA GLU A 127 6.02 -7.69 -11.82
C GLU A 127 4.55 -7.88 -12.19
N SER A 128 3.69 -8.08 -11.19
CA SER A 128 2.25 -8.16 -11.41
C SER A 128 1.70 -6.84 -11.93
N ILE A 129 2.07 -5.68 -11.35
CA ILE A 129 1.66 -4.38 -11.91
C ILE A 129 2.20 -4.20 -13.33
N LYS A 130 3.49 -4.46 -13.56
CA LYS A 130 4.08 -4.37 -14.90
C LYS A 130 3.32 -5.24 -15.90
N SER A 131 2.91 -6.43 -15.48
CA SER A 131 2.10 -7.33 -16.28
C SER A 131 0.71 -6.77 -16.55
N SER A 132 0.00 -6.28 -15.53
CA SER A 132 -1.33 -5.67 -15.67
C SER A 132 -1.31 -4.46 -16.63
N VAL A 133 -0.20 -3.69 -16.66
CA VAL A 133 -0.04 -2.56 -17.58
C VAL A 133 0.41 -2.99 -18.99
N LYS A 134 1.46 -3.82 -19.10
CA LYS A 134 2.14 -4.14 -20.38
C LYS A 134 1.58 -5.35 -21.12
N ARG A 135 0.91 -6.28 -20.46
CA ARG A 135 0.75 -7.64 -21.00
C ARG A 135 -0.14 -7.67 -22.24
N TRP A 136 0.52 -7.99 -23.35
CA TRP A 136 0.03 -8.83 -24.43
C TRP A 136 0.11 -10.29 -23.95
N TRP A 137 -1.00 -11.01 -23.76
CA TRP A 137 -0.90 -12.46 -23.62
C TRP A 137 -0.69 -13.07 -25.02
N LYS A 138 0.54 -13.47 -25.31
CA LYS A 138 0.87 -14.31 -26.46
C LYS A 138 1.26 -15.69 -25.93
N PHE A 139 0.29 -16.48 -25.48
CA PHE A 139 0.46 -17.93 -25.31
C PHE A 139 -0.85 -18.68 -25.66
N THR A 140 -0.92 -19.08 -26.93
CA THR A 140 -1.55 -20.31 -27.45
C THR A 140 -3.07 -20.50 -27.44
N VAL A 141 -3.92 -19.61 -26.91
CA VAL A 141 -5.40 -19.77 -27.03
C VAL A 141 -6.10 -18.50 -27.52
N SER A 142 -5.60 -17.89 -28.60
CA SER A 142 -6.21 -16.73 -29.27
C SER A 142 -7.27 -17.14 -30.31
N ILE A 143 -7.95 -18.27 -30.13
CA ILE A 143 -8.97 -18.74 -31.08
C ILE A 143 -10.38 -18.84 -30.46
N ILE A 144 -10.56 -18.90 -29.13
CA ILE A 144 -11.88 -19.28 -28.56
C ILE A 144 -12.43 -18.34 -27.48
N PHE A 145 -11.60 -17.65 -26.67
CA PHE A 145 -12.11 -16.75 -25.63
C PHE A 145 -11.35 -15.41 -25.65
N GLY A 146 -12.11 -14.32 -25.59
CA GLY A 146 -11.72 -12.98 -26.04
C GLY A 146 -10.43 -12.41 -25.45
N ASP A 147 -9.84 -11.50 -26.21
CA ASP A 147 -8.62 -10.76 -25.88
C ASP A 147 -8.70 -10.15 -24.48
N GLY A 148 -7.73 -10.48 -23.62
CA GLY A 148 -7.57 -9.83 -22.31
C GLY A 148 -7.50 -8.32 -22.48
N ILE A 149 -8.35 -7.60 -21.73
CA ILE A 149 -8.45 -6.15 -21.78
C ILE A 149 -7.14 -5.53 -21.28
N ARG A 150 -6.54 -4.68 -22.11
CA ARG A 150 -5.25 -4.00 -21.87
C ARG A 150 -5.49 -2.65 -21.23
N LEU A 151 -4.59 -2.22 -20.33
CA LEU A 151 -4.57 -0.83 -19.89
C LEU A 151 -3.82 0.07 -20.87
N ASN A 152 -2.49 -0.03 -20.98
CA ASN A 152 -1.71 0.81 -21.91
C ASN A 152 -0.31 0.25 -22.25
N SER A 153 -0.14 -0.28 -23.46
CA SER A 153 1.13 -0.87 -23.91
C SER A 153 2.22 0.14 -24.27
N ASN A 154 1.88 1.42 -24.41
CA ASN A 154 2.85 2.45 -24.82
C ASN A 154 3.72 2.94 -23.65
N VAL A 155 3.36 2.58 -22.42
CA VAL A 155 4.04 3.03 -21.19
C VAL A 155 5.24 2.14 -20.87
N CYS A 156 6.40 2.76 -20.64
CA CYS A 156 7.58 2.04 -20.20
C CYS A 156 7.54 1.78 -18.69
N ILE A 157 7.39 0.51 -18.30
CA ILE A 157 7.43 0.06 -16.91
C ILE A 157 8.77 -0.57 -16.56
N ASP A 158 9.44 0.00 -15.56
CA ASP A 158 10.63 -0.53 -14.88
C ASP A 158 10.27 -1.04 -13.48
N VAL A 159 10.88 -2.15 -13.10
CA VAL A 159 10.59 -2.82 -11.83
C VAL A 159 11.85 -2.98 -11.01
N TYR A 160 11.77 -2.67 -9.72
CA TYR A 160 12.82 -2.88 -8.73
C TYR A 160 12.25 -3.78 -7.65
N LYS A 161 12.64 -5.07 -7.68
CA LYS A 161 12.25 -6.11 -6.70
C LYS A 161 13.08 -6.04 -5.43
N ASP A 162 13.21 -4.84 -4.88
CA ASP A 162 13.94 -4.59 -3.65
C ASP A 162 13.26 -3.40 -2.95
N TYR A 163 13.48 -3.25 -1.65
CA TYR A 163 13.03 -2.05 -0.96
C TYR A 163 13.95 -0.87 -1.31
N LEU A 164 13.42 0.34 -1.10
CA LEU A 164 14.26 1.53 -1.18
C LEU A 164 15.13 1.62 0.08
N PHE A 165 16.43 1.74 -0.11
CA PHE A 165 17.42 1.87 0.95
C PHE A 165 18.36 3.02 0.62
N LYS A 166 19.07 3.56 1.62
CA LYS A 166 20.14 4.56 1.42
C LYS A 166 21.05 4.22 0.23
N ARG A 167 21.49 2.96 0.14
CA ARG A 167 22.42 2.46 -0.90
C ARG A 167 21.89 2.55 -2.33
N ASN A 168 20.57 2.50 -2.54
CA ASN A 168 19.96 2.46 -3.87
C ASN A 168 19.06 3.68 -4.17
N ALA A 169 18.66 4.45 -3.15
CA ALA A 169 17.66 5.50 -3.26
C ALA A 169 18.06 6.59 -4.26
N LEU A 170 19.25 7.18 -4.11
CA LEU A 170 19.73 8.25 -5.00
C LEU A 170 19.84 7.76 -6.46
N GLN A 171 20.37 6.55 -6.65
CA GLN A 171 20.54 5.97 -7.98
C GLN A 171 19.19 5.73 -8.66
N ILE A 172 18.19 5.23 -7.95
CA ILE A 172 16.86 4.96 -8.50
C ILE A 172 16.11 6.28 -8.76
N ILE A 173 16.01 7.16 -7.75
CA ILE A 173 15.27 8.43 -7.82
C ILE A 173 15.82 9.36 -8.91
N SER A 174 17.13 9.37 -9.14
CA SER A 174 17.76 10.21 -10.18
C SER A 174 17.19 10.01 -11.59
N LYS A 175 16.66 8.81 -11.88
CA LYS A 175 16.19 8.39 -13.20
C LYS A 175 14.77 8.85 -13.53
N TYR A 176 14.06 9.45 -12.57
CA TYR A 176 12.66 9.82 -12.71
C TYR A 176 12.44 11.32 -12.48
N ASP A 177 11.37 11.87 -13.03
CA ASP A 177 11.03 13.29 -12.90
C ASP A 177 10.24 13.57 -11.62
N ILE A 178 9.36 12.65 -11.25
CA ILE A 178 8.47 12.76 -10.08
C ILE A 178 8.59 11.49 -9.23
N VAL A 179 8.53 11.63 -7.91
CA VAL A 179 8.47 10.51 -6.97
C VAL A 179 7.13 10.52 -6.25
N ALA A 180 6.42 9.40 -6.27
CA ALA A 180 5.24 9.13 -5.47
C ALA A 180 5.62 8.16 -4.33
N ASP A 181 5.55 8.65 -3.11
CA ASP A 181 5.62 7.84 -1.90
C ASP A 181 4.24 7.26 -1.60
N CYS A 182 4.16 5.94 -1.77
CA CYS A 182 2.95 5.12 -1.64
C CYS A 182 3.15 4.02 -0.59
N THR A 183 4.06 4.25 0.36
CA THR A 183 4.33 3.30 1.43
C THR A 183 3.17 3.22 2.42
N ASP A 184 2.79 2.00 2.78
CA ASP A 184 1.55 1.70 3.50
C ASP A 184 1.78 1.24 4.95
N ASN A 185 3.02 1.24 5.42
CA ASN A 185 3.36 0.86 6.79
C ASN A 185 3.68 2.10 7.62
N VAL A 186 3.11 2.21 8.83
CA VAL A 186 3.46 3.27 9.79
C VAL A 186 4.11 2.60 10.99
N SER A 187 5.12 1.78 10.73
CA SER A 187 6.00 1.32 11.80
C SER A 187 7.03 2.39 12.11
N ALA A 188 7.64 2.35 13.29
CA ALA A 188 8.72 3.29 13.63
C ALA A 188 9.87 3.26 12.60
N SER A 189 10.11 2.10 11.96
CA SER A 189 11.06 1.98 10.85
C SER A 189 10.58 2.66 9.56
N CYS A 190 9.26 2.73 9.34
CA CYS A 190 8.67 3.40 8.18
C CYS A 190 8.51 4.92 8.35
N VAL A 191 8.35 5.42 9.58
CA VAL A 191 8.46 6.86 9.84
C VAL A 191 9.80 7.38 9.34
N LEU A 192 10.90 6.69 9.66
CA LEU A 192 12.24 7.03 9.16
C LEU A 192 12.36 6.87 7.64
N PHE A 193 11.55 6.00 7.04
CA PHE A 193 11.49 5.82 5.60
C PHE A 193 10.92 7.05 4.88
N TRP A 194 9.89 7.71 5.43
CA TRP A 194 9.38 8.98 4.87
C TRP A 194 10.47 10.06 4.83
N TYR A 195 11.30 10.13 5.88
CA TYR A 195 12.45 11.03 5.91
C TYR A 195 13.52 10.62 4.89
N LEU A 196 13.81 9.33 4.72
CA LEU A 196 14.73 8.83 3.71
C LEU A 196 14.29 9.23 2.29
N VAL A 197 13.02 8.98 1.94
CA VAL A 197 12.47 9.32 0.61
C VAL A 197 12.49 10.84 0.42
N ASN A 198 12.06 11.61 1.42
CA ASN A 198 12.12 13.06 1.37
C ASN A 198 13.54 13.57 1.13
N ASP A 199 14.49 13.14 1.94
CA ASP A 199 15.86 13.62 1.87
C ASP A 199 16.48 13.24 0.52
N ALA A 200 16.19 12.04 0.01
CA ALA A 200 16.64 11.60 -1.31
C ALA A 200 16.04 12.45 -2.44
N CYS A 201 14.75 12.78 -2.37
CA CYS A 201 14.09 13.67 -3.32
C CYS A 201 14.67 15.08 -3.27
N VAL A 202 14.92 15.64 -2.09
CA VAL A 202 15.54 16.97 -1.95
C VAL A 202 16.95 16.98 -2.54
N LEU A 203 17.79 16.00 -2.22
CA LEU A 203 19.15 15.89 -2.75
C LEU A 203 19.17 15.73 -4.28
N MET A 204 18.22 14.98 -4.84
CA MET A 204 18.09 14.79 -6.29
C MET A 204 17.24 15.85 -6.99
N LYS A 205 16.75 16.87 -6.25
CA LYS A 205 15.87 17.94 -6.72
C LYS A 205 14.62 17.42 -7.45
N LYS A 206 13.99 16.39 -6.88
CA LYS A 206 12.77 15.77 -7.40
C LYS A 206 11.55 16.18 -6.56
N PRO A 207 10.43 16.58 -7.18
CA PRO A 207 9.18 16.75 -6.45
C PRO A 207 8.71 15.41 -5.88
N LEU A 208 8.22 15.46 -4.64
CA LEU A 208 7.71 14.32 -3.90
C LEU A 208 6.20 14.48 -3.71
N VAL A 209 5.43 13.53 -4.21
CA VAL A 209 4.00 13.36 -3.89
C VAL A 209 3.92 12.29 -2.81
N SER A 210 3.42 12.62 -1.62
CA SER A 210 3.32 11.65 -0.51
C SER A 210 1.88 11.52 -0.07
N GLY A 211 1.41 10.27 -0.06
CA GLY A 211 0.08 9.90 0.42
C GLY A 211 0.19 8.97 1.62
N SER A 212 -0.73 9.10 2.57
CA SER A 212 -0.82 8.22 3.73
C SER A 212 -2.29 8.00 4.10
N VAL A 213 -2.60 6.80 4.61
CA VAL A 213 -3.97 6.42 4.98
C VAL A 213 -3.95 5.57 6.24
N VAL A 214 -4.84 5.87 7.18
CA VAL A 214 -5.06 5.08 8.39
C VAL A 214 -6.56 5.08 8.70
N ARG A 215 -7.15 3.90 8.94
CA ARG A 215 -8.60 3.77 9.21
C ARG A 215 -9.46 4.43 8.12
N TRP A 216 -10.06 5.57 8.45
CA TRP A 216 -10.93 6.39 7.61
C TRP A 216 -10.24 7.67 7.13
N ASP A 217 -9.05 7.97 7.66
CA ASP A 217 -8.34 9.21 7.41
C ASP A 217 -7.31 9.03 6.30
N GLY A 218 -7.33 9.95 5.35
CA GLY A 218 -6.39 10.04 4.25
C GLY A 218 -5.67 11.38 4.24
N GLN A 219 -4.40 11.36 3.89
CA GLN A 219 -3.56 12.53 3.71
C GLN A 219 -2.87 12.46 2.34
N LEU A 220 -2.80 13.60 1.64
CA LEU A 220 -2.03 13.76 0.42
C LEU A 220 -1.34 15.13 0.41
N SER A 221 -0.08 15.17 0.00
CA SER A 221 0.60 16.45 -0.25
C SER A 221 1.72 16.35 -1.27
N VAL A 222 2.11 17.50 -1.80
CA VAL A 222 3.23 17.66 -2.74
C VAL A 222 4.30 18.53 -2.10
N TYR A 223 5.53 18.03 -2.09
CA TYR A 223 6.71 18.63 -1.50
C TYR A 223 7.79 18.88 -2.56
N GLY A 224 8.62 19.90 -2.35
CA GLY A 224 9.78 20.18 -3.21
C GLY A 224 9.47 20.57 -4.65
N TYR A 225 8.22 20.97 -4.95
CA TYR A 225 7.81 21.42 -6.28
C TYR A 225 7.99 22.95 -6.45
N GLY A 226 9.10 23.36 -7.06
CA GLY A 226 9.44 24.77 -7.30
C GLY A 226 10.22 25.44 -6.15
N GLU A 227 10.67 26.69 -6.37
CA GLU A 227 11.70 27.36 -5.55
C GLU A 227 11.34 27.67 -4.09
N ASN A 228 10.07 27.56 -3.69
CA ASN A 228 9.62 27.92 -2.35
C ASN A 228 8.73 26.85 -1.69
N CYS A 229 8.60 25.69 -2.31
CA CYS A 229 7.80 24.59 -1.78
C CYS A 229 8.55 23.92 -0.63
N PRO A 230 7.91 23.70 0.54
CA PRO A 230 8.55 23.02 1.65
C PRO A 230 8.87 21.56 1.29
N CYS A 231 9.93 21.02 1.86
CA CYS A 231 10.13 19.58 1.95
C CYS A 231 9.32 19.00 3.12
N TYR A 232 9.26 17.67 3.24
CA TYR A 232 8.60 16.99 4.36
C TYR A 232 9.14 17.49 5.73
N ARG A 233 10.46 17.61 5.88
CA ARG A 233 11.11 18.17 7.09
C ARG A 233 10.75 19.61 7.41
N CYS A 234 10.34 20.42 6.43
CA CYS A 234 9.86 21.77 6.74
C CYS A 234 8.55 21.71 7.55
N VAL A 235 7.71 20.71 7.29
CA VAL A 235 6.43 20.49 7.96
C VAL A 235 6.63 19.68 9.25
N PHE A 236 7.39 18.59 9.18
CA PHE A 236 7.68 17.66 10.27
C PHE A 236 9.20 17.58 10.51
N PRO A 237 9.81 18.52 11.27
CA PRO A 237 11.27 18.65 11.36
C PRO A 237 11.99 17.40 11.86
N ASP A 238 11.46 16.83 12.93
CA ASP A 238 12.07 15.73 13.66
C ASP A 238 11.17 14.50 13.60
N PRO A 239 11.75 13.31 13.36
CA PRO A 239 10.98 12.08 13.41
C PRO A 239 10.40 11.89 14.82
N PRO A 240 9.13 11.46 14.97
CA PRO A 240 8.61 11.07 16.26
C PRO A 240 9.43 9.91 16.86
N PRO A 241 9.53 9.84 18.20
CA PRO A 241 10.26 8.77 18.84
C PRO A 241 9.58 7.41 18.60
N VAL A 242 10.37 6.34 18.55
CA VAL A 242 9.96 4.98 18.12
C VAL A 242 8.76 4.45 18.90
N ASP A 243 8.66 4.82 20.17
CA ASP A 243 7.60 4.46 21.12
C ASP A 243 6.27 5.19 20.88
N ALA A 244 6.28 6.32 20.16
CA ALA A 244 5.09 7.10 19.83
C ALA A 244 4.42 6.66 18.52
N VAL A 245 5.02 5.72 17.77
CA VAL A 245 4.55 5.28 16.46
C VAL A 245 3.74 3.99 16.59
N THR A 246 2.43 4.08 16.36
CA THR A 246 1.54 2.90 16.31
C THR A 246 1.46 2.35 14.90
N ASN A 247 1.57 1.03 14.73
CA ASN A 247 1.55 0.41 13.41
C ASN A 247 0.19 0.59 12.73
N CYS A 248 0.17 0.99 11.45
CA CYS A 248 -1.06 1.01 10.64
C CYS A 248 -1.73 -0.38 10.51
N SER A 249 -0.97 -1.47 10.57
CA SER A 249 -1.51 -2.83 10.54
C SER A 249 -2.41 -3.16 11.73
N GLU A 250 -2.26 -2.46 12.87
CA GLU A 250 -3.09 -2.63 14.07
C GLU A 250 -4.37 -1.78 14.04
N ASN A 251 -4.43 -0.80 13.13
CA ASN A 251 -5.54 0.14 13.05
C ASN A 251 -6.49 -0.16 11.90
N GLY A 252 -6.10 -1.04 10.97
CA GLY A 252 -6.86 -1.35 9.77
C GLY A 252 -6.92 -0.20 8.77
N VAL A 253 -7.31 -0.53 7.54
CA VAL A 253 -7.44 0.46 6.46
C VAL A 253 -8.56 0.07 5.50
N LEU A 254 -9.36 1.05 5.07
CA LEU A 254 -10.44 0.82 4.12
C LEU A 254 -9.99 1.06 2.68
N GLY A 255 -10.22 0.05 1.82
CA GLY A 255 -9.84 0.08 0.39
C GLY A 255 -10.29 1.33 -0.37
N PRO A 256 -11.55 1.80 -0.24
CA PRO A 256 -12.00 3.02 -0.90
C PRO A 256 -11.22 4.28 -0.53
N VAL A 257 -10.81 4.42 0.74
CA VAL A 257 -10.04 5.59 1.21
C VAL A 257 -8.68 5.63 0.55
N VAL A 258 -8.05 4.46 0.46
CA VAL A 258 -6.76 4.28 -0.22
C VAL A 258 -6.89 4.57 -1.73
N GLY A 259 -7.96 4.08 -2.35
CA GLY A 259 -8.26 4.38 -3.75
C GLY A 259 -8.42 5.88 -4.02
N ILE A 260 -9.16 6.59 -3.17
CA ILE A 260 -9.36 8.04 -3.30
C ILE A 260 -8.02 8.77 -3.17
N ILE A 261 -7.22 8.49 -2.14
CA ILE A 261 -5.95 9.18 -1.92
C ILE A 261 -4.96 8.88 -3.05
N GLY A 262 -4.83 7.60 -3.45
CA GLY A 262 -3.90 7.19 -4.51
C GLY A 262 -4.31 7.66 -5.92
N SER A 263 -5.57 8.03 -6.13
CA SER A 263 -6.06 8.57 -7.41
C SER A 263 -6.16 10.11 -7.42
N SER A 264 -5.82 10.76 -6.30
CA SER A 264 -5.95 12.21 -6.13
C SER A 264 -4.64 12.95 -6.41
N PHE A 265 -4.77 14.24 -6.74
CA PHE A 265 -3.64 15.17 -6.86
C PHE A 265 -3.92 16.40 -6.00
N ALA A 266 -2.95 16.85 -5.20
CA ALA A 266 -3.12 18.03 -4.35
C ALA A 266 -1.85 18.89 -4.28
N GLY A 267 -1.93 20.15 -4.73
CA GLY A 267 -0.87 21.15 -4.53
C GLY A 267 -0.83 21.76 -3.11
N PHE A 268 -1.52 21.13 -2.17
CA PHE A 268 -1.70 21.54 -0.77
C PHE A 268 -1.73 20.29 0.11
N LEU A 269 -1.77 20.47 1.42
CA LEU A 269 -2.04 19.36 2.33
C LEU A 269 -3.54 19.06 2.29
N TYR A 270 -3.91 17.98 1.63
CA TYR A 270 -5.27 17.46 1.56
C TYR A 270 -5.47 16.45 2.67
N LEU A 271 -6.47 16.69 3.51
CA LEU A 271 -6.92 15.79 4.58
C LEU A 271 -8.34 15.34 4.22
N PHE A 272 -8.56 14.03 4.27
CA PHE A 272 -9.82 13.40 3.93
C PHE A 272 -10.29 12.52 5.09
N ASP A 273 -11.43 12.86 5.66
CA ASP A 273 -12.16 12.05 6.61
C ASP A 273 -13.25 11.31 5.82
N ALA A 274 -13.01 10.05 5.53
CA ALA A 274 -13.94 9.23 4.77
C ALA A 274 -15.18 8.82 5.58
N PHE A 275 -15.11 8.83 6.92
CA PHE A 275 -16.22 8.45 7.79
C PHE A 275 -17.34 9.47 7.68
N ASN A 276 -16.98 10.76 7.71
CA ASN A 276 -17.94 11.85 7.56
C ASN A 276 -18.03 12.41 6.13
N GLY A 277 -17.22 11.90 5.19
CA GLY A 277 -17.11 12.44 3.83
C GLY A 277 -16.59 13.88 3.78
N LYS A 278 -15.75 14.28 4.75
CA LYS A 278 -15.26 15.66 4.89
C LYS A 278 -13.86 15.79 4.34
N THR A 279 -13.61 16.92 3.67
CA THR A 279 -12.28 17.28 3.17
C THR A 279 -11.81 18.57 3.82
N LYS A 280 -10.54 18.62 4.22
CA LYS A 280 -9.89 19.83 4.69
C LYS A 280 -8.60 20.07 3.92
N THR A 281 -8.46 21.26 3.36
CA THR A 281 -7.25 21.68 2.65
C THR A 281 -6.47 22.65 3.52
N VAL A 282 -5.20 22.34 3.77
CA VAL A 282 -4.27 23.21 4.50
C VAL A 282 -3.20 23.70 3.54
N LYS A 283 -3.10 25.02 3.40
CA LYS A 283 -2.03 25.63 2.62
C LYS A 283 -0.69 25.39 3.32
N LEU A 284 0.24 24.75 2.63
CA LEU A 284 1.58 24.54 3.13
C LEU A 284 2.30 25.89 3.30
N ARG A 285 3.05 26.01 4.40
CA ARG A 285 3.95 27.16 4.60
C ARG A 285 5.09 27.10 3.59
N ARG A 286 5.69 28.25 3.28
CA ARG A 286 6.90 28.29 2.44
C ARG A 286 8.04 27.51 3.11
N GLN A 287 9.01 27.12 2.29
CA GLN A 287 10.25 26.51 2.72
C GLN A 287 10.88 27.24 3.93
N LYS A 288 11.28 26.49 4.96
CA LYS A 288 11.99 27.03 6.13
C LYS A 288 13.42 27.42 5.76
N THR A 289 13.84 28.62 6.16
CA THR A 289 15.19 29.16 5.92
C THR A 289 16.30 28.41 6.66
N ASN A 290 15.95 27.71 7.74
CA ASN A 290 16.84 26.91 8.57
C ASN A 290 16.57 25.40 8.47
N CYS A 291 15.91 24.94 7.39
CA CYS A 291 15.68 23.52 7.19
C CYS A 291 17.00 22.75 7.02
N VAL A 292 17.18 21.68 7.79
CA VAL A 292 18.40 20.86 7.81
C VAL A 292 18.74 20.19 6.48
N VAL A 293 17.77 20.04 5.55
CA VAL A 293 17.99 19.34 4.27
C VAL A 293 17.82 20.23 3.03
N CYS A 294 16.85 21.14 3.00
CA CYS A 294 16.57 21.92 1.79
C CYS A 294 17.03 23.38 1.86
N SER A 295 17.46 23.88 3.02
CA SER A 295 17.90 25.28 3.14
C SER A 295 19.26 25.55 2.48
N LYS A 296 19.62 26.83 2.35
CA LYS A 296 20.94 27.25 1.86
C LYS A 296 22.09 26.82 2.78
N HIS A 297 21.79 26.57 4.05
CA HIS A 297 22.74 26.10 5.07
C HIS A 297 22.41 24.67 5.50
N ALA A 298 21.93 23.84 4.56
CA ALA A 298 21.59 22.45 4.83
C ALA A 298 22.78 21.70 5.45
N THR A 299 22.52 21.00 6.55
CA THR A 299 23.49 20.17 7.26
C THR A 299 23.47 18.73 6.75
N ILE A 300 22.33 18.26 6.22
CA ILE A 300 22.18 16.95 5.59
C ILE A 300 22.51 17.09 4.09
N THR A 301 23.71 16.64 3.71
CA THR A 301 24.19 16.66 2.32
C THR A 301 24.27 15.26 1.69
N GLU A 302 24.15 14.22 2.51
CA GLU A 302 24.11 12.83 2.11
C GLU A 302 22.99 12.09 2.83
N LEU A 303 22.48 11.01 2.22
CA LEU A 303 21.60 10.09 2.93
C LEU A 303 22.45 9.35 3.94
N GLY A 304 22.09 9.37 5.22
CA GLY A 304 22.71 8.43 6.16
C GLY A 304 21.74 7.40 6.69
N ASP A 305 22.30 6.47 7.46
CA ASP A 305 21.57 5.29 7.86
C ASP A 305 20.49 5.68 8.86
N CYS A 306 19.29 5.12 8.68
CA CYS A 306 18.15 5.43 9.54
C CYS A 306 18.46 5.22 11.04
N LYS A 307 19.44 4.35 11.35
CA LYS A 307 19.92 4.09 12.72
C LYS A 307 20.91 5.12 13.26
N GLU A 308 21.75 5.72 12.41
CA GLU A 308 22.85 6.60 12.82
C GLU A 308 22.46 8.08 12.81
N LEU A 309 21.63 8.52 11.86
CA LEU A 309 21.23 9.94 11.73
C LEU A 309 19.98 10.33 12.52
N TYR A 310 19.14 9.37 12.88
CA TYR A 310 17.83 9.66 13.48
C TYR A 310 17.70 9.17 14.93
N GLY A 311 18.81 8.76 15.57
CA GLY A 311 18.85 8.42 17.00
C GLY A 311 18.02 7.20 17.41
N CYS A 312 17.50 6.44 16.44
CA CYS A 312 16.64 5.30 16.70
C CYS A 312 17.48 4.04 16.94
N SER A 313 17.80 3.78 18.21
CA SER A 313 18.07 2.42 18.64
C SER A 313 16.79 1.60 18.46
N ALA A 314 16.65 0.92 17.32
CA ALA A 314 15.73 -0.19 17.18
C ALA A 314 16.18 -1.29 18.14
N LYS A 315 15.83 -1.17 19.42
CA LYS A 315 15.58 -2.37 20.22
C LYS A 315 14.32 -2.96 19.62
N THR A 316 14.51 -3.83 18.63
CA THR A 316 13.53 -4.87 18.29
C THR A 316 13.01 -5.42 19.61
N HIS A 317 11.74 -5.16 19.93
CA HIS A 317 11.06 -5.59 21.15
C HIS A 317 10.86 -7.12 21.21
N ASN A 318 11.71 -7.90 20.56
CA ASN A 318 11.46 -9.29 20.27
C ASN A 318 11.54 -10.19 21.51
N ASN A 319 12.00 -9.69 22.67
CA ASN A 319 12.02 -10.44 23.93
C ASN A 319 12.01 -9.48 25.13
N LEU A 320 10.85 -8.91 25.47
CA LEU A 320 10.67 -8.16 26.73
C LEU A 320 10.54 -9.10 27.93
N LEU A 321 9.97 -10.28 27.71
CA LEU A 321 9.84 -11.34 28.71
C LEU A 321 10.88 -12.43 28.53
N THR A 322 11.25 -13.09 29.63
CA THR A 322 12.07 -14.31 29.61
C THR A 322 11.25 -15.51 29.13
N LYS A 323 11.89 -16.55 28.59
CA LYS A 323 11.17 -17.75 28.10
C LYS A 323 10.28 -18.43 29.15
N SER A 324 10.62 -18.32 30.45
CA SER A 324 9.80 -18.88 31.54
C SER A 324 8.49 -18.12 31.78
N ASP A 325 8.44 -16.87 31.32
CA ASP A 325 7.30 -15.97 31.46
C ASP A 325 6.37 -15.99 30.24
N ARG A 326 6.69 -16.84 29.26
CA ARG A 326 5.89 -17.04 28.04
C ARG A 326 5.42 -18.49 27.98
N ILE A 327 4.28 -18.74 27.36
CA ILE A 327 3.76 -20.08 27.08
C ILE A 327 3.49 -20.20 25.58
N ASP A 328 3.85 -21.32 24.96
CA ASP A 328 3.48 -21.53 23.56
C ASP A 328 1.98 -21.86 23.43
N PRO A 329 1.35 -21.58 22.26
CA PRO A 329 -0.08 -21.79 22.06
C PRO A 329 -0.57 -23.22 22.37
N TYR A 330 0.21 -24.24 22.00
CA TYR A 330 -0.19 -25.63 22.17
C TYR A 330 -0.11 -26.07 23.63
N SER A 331 0.91 -25.62 24.37
CA SER A 331 0.99 -25.83 25.82
C SER A 331 -0.15 -25.13 26.56
N TYR A 332 -0.54 -23.93 26.13
CA TYR A 332 -1.71 -23.24 26.69
C TYR A 332 -3.01 -23.98 26.38
N PHE A 333 -3.20 -24.45 25.14
CA PHE A 333 -4.36 -25.25 24.76
C PHE A 333 -4.53 -26.49 25.66
N LYS A 334 -3.45 -27.25 25.89
CA LYS A 334 -3.46 -28.40 26.81
C LYS A 334 -3.78 -28.03 28.26
N LEU A 335 -3.27 -26.89 28.71
CA LEU A 335 -3.58 -26.37 30.05
C LEU A 335 -5.08 -26.04 30.15
N ASN A 336 -5.65 -25.48 29.09
CA ASN A 336 -7.04 -25.04 29.04
C ASN A 336 -8.05 -26.19 28.92
N GLU A 337 -7.67 -27.32 28.32
CA GLU A 337 -8.51 -28.53 28.29
C GLU A 337 -8.67 -29.19 29.67
N ASN A 338 -7.78 -28.88 30.64
CA ASN A 338 -7.84 -29.48 31.97
C ASN A 338 -8.86 -28.75 32.85
N ASN A 339 -10.07 -29.33 32.97
CA ASN A 339 -11.24 -28.71 33.62
C ASN A 339 -11.07 -28.36 35.11
N ASP A 340 -10.12 -28.94 35.83
CA ASP A 340 -9.99 -28.73 37.28
C ASP A 340 -9.42 -27.33 37.65
N LYS A 341 -8.68 -26.68 36.72
CA LYS A 341 -8.10 -25.34 36.92
C LYS A 341 -7.97 -24.56 35.62
N LYS A 342 -9.09 -24.13 35.06
CA LYS A 342 -9.12 -23.32 33.84
C LYS A 342 -8.41 -21.96 34.06
N PRO A 343 -7.38 -21.60 33.28
CA PRO A 343 -6.65 -20.34 33.43
C PRO A 343 -7.50 -19.12 33.04
N LEU A 344 -7.18 -17.94 33.58
CA LEU A 344 -7.79 -16.69 33.14
C LEU A 344 -7.07 -16.16 31.90
N LEU A 345 -7.81 -15.71 30.89
CA LEU A 345 -7.25 -15.22 29.63
C LEU A 345 -7.69 -13.78 29.34
N ILE A 346 -6.72 -12.89 29.14
CA ILE A 346 -6.92 -11.52 28.73
C ILE A 346 -6.55 -11.38 27.26
N ASP A 347 -7.49 -10.90 26.44
CA ASP A 347 -7.23 -10.48 25.07
C ASP A 347 -7.04 -8.97 25.02
N THR A 348 -5.82 -8.52 24.71
CA THR A 348 -5.46 -7.11 24.69
C THR A 348 -5.75 -6.41 23.38
N ARG A 349 -6.29 -7.11 22.38
CA ARG A 349 -6.63 -6.52 21.10
C ARG A 349 -7.80 -5.53 21.25
N PRO A 350 -7.93 -4.56 20.35
CA PRO A 350 -9.11 -3.70 20.30
C PRO A 350 -10.42 -4.49 20.11
N PRO A 351 -11.59 -3.97 20.53
CA PRO A 351 -12.87 -4.68 20.43
C PRO A 351 -13.29 -5.08 19.01
N HIS A 352 -12.84 -4.33 18.01
CA HIS A 352 -13.10 -4.65 16.59
C HIS A 352 -12.28 -5.86 16.11
N GLU A 353 -11.04 -6.01 16.59
CA GLU A 353 -10.21 -7.19 16.33
C GLU A 353 -10.74 -8.42 17.08
N PHE A 354 -11.18 -8.23 18.33
CA PHE A 354 -11.82 -9.29 19.13
C PHE A 354 -13.10 -9.83 18.48
N SER A 355 -13.88 -8.96 17.83
CA SER A 355 -15.10 -9.32 17.09
C SER A 355 -14.85 -10.16 15.83
N ILE A 356 -13.64 -10.18 15.27
CA ILE A 356 -13.30 -11.02 14.11
C ILE A 356 -13.27 -12.50 14.52
N GLY A 357 -12.76 -12.77 15.71
CA GLY A 357 -12.63 -14.10 16.29
C GLY A 357 -11.76 -14.04 17.56
N HIS A 358 -12.11 -14.82 18.58
CA HIS A 358 -11.41 -14.89 19.85
C HIS A 358 -11.60 -16.27 20.50
N LEU A 359 -10.72 -16.63 21.45
CA LEU A 359 -10.93 -17.84 22.25
C LEU A 359 -12.14 -17.64 23.17
N SER A 360 -12.98 -18.67 23.30
CA SER A 360 -14.31 -18.60 23.97
C SER A 360 -14.29 -18.08 25.41
N ASP A 361 -13.14 -18.16 26.07
CA ASP A 361 -12.84 -17.84 27.45
C ASP A 361 -11.95 -16.61 27.60
N ALA A 362 -11.61 -15.95 26.49
CA ALA A 362 -10.85 -14.71 26.48
C ALA A 362 -11.74 -13.53 26.87
N ILE A 363 -11.29 -12.75 27.87
CA ILE A 363 -11.94 -11.51 28.27
C ILE A 363 -11.23 -10.36 27.57
N ASN A 364 -11.98 -9.56 26.80
CA ASN A 364 -11.42 -8.43 26.07
C ASN A 364 -11.12 -7.24 26.99
N ILE A 365 -9.84 -7.01 27.24
CA ILE A 365 -9.33 -5.83 27.96
C ILE A 365 -8.27 -5.16 27.06
N PRO A 366 -8.69 -4.24 26.17
CA PRO A 366 -7.77 -3.62 25.21
C PRO A 366 -6.56 -2.98 25.89
N MET A 367 -5.38 -3.07 25.27
CA MET A 367 -4.11 -2.60 25.86
C MET A 367 -4.19 -1.16 26.43
N LEU A 368 -4.77 -0.22 25.69
CA LEU A 368 -4.93 1.17 26.15
C LEU A 368 -5.83 1.31 27.38
N ARG A 369 -6.82 0.42 27.52
CA ARG A 369 -7.66 0.36 28.73
C ARG A 369 -6.88 -0.27 29.88
N LEU A 370 -6.22 -1.41 29.62
CA LEU A 370 -5.42 -2.12 30.60
C LEU A 370 -4.42 -1.19 31.30
N CYS A 371 -3.64 -0.42 30.54
CA CYS A 371 -2.63 0.50 31.08
C CYS A 371 -3.20 1.68 31.91
N ARG A 372 -4.53 1.88 31.91
CA ARG A 372 -5.22 2.92 32.67
C ARG A 372 -6.05 2.34 33.83
N SER A 373 -6.18 1.03 33.91
CA SER A 373 -6.99 0.35 34.91
C SER A 373 -6.20 0.09 36.19
N SER A 374 -6.80 0.37 37.34
CA SER A 374 -6.20 -0.07 38.61
C SER A 374 -6.32 -1.59 38.80
N SER A 375 -5.56 -2.16 39.73
CA SER A 375 -5.70 -3.57 40.09
C SER A 375 -7.14 -3.95 40.47
N ALA A 376 -7.88 -3.06 41.13
CA ALA A 376 -9.29 -3.27 41.46
C ALA A 376 -10.21 -3.29 40.22
N ASP A 377 -9.92 -2.48 39.20
CA ASP A 377 -10.68 -2.46 37.95
C ASP A 377 -10.44 -3.73 37.14
N ILE A 378 -9.19 -4.20 37.08
CA ILE A 378 -8.82 -5.44 36.38
C ILE A 378 -9.50 -6.66 37.03
N VAL A 379 -9.49 -6.74 38.37
CA VAL A 379 -10.19 -7.82 39.10
C VAL A 379 -11.70 -7.80 38.83
N ARG A 380 -12.30 -6.60 38.73
CA ARG A 380 -13.72 -6.44 38.41
C ARG A 380 -14.05 -6.87 36.98
N GLU A 381 -13.24 -6.47 36.00
CA GLU A 381 -13.44 -6.82 34.59
C GLU A 381 -13.25 -8.30 34.31
N LEU A 382 -12.35 -8.95 35.05
CA LEU A 382 -12.16 -10.40 35.01
C LEU A 382 -13.23 -11.18 35.79
N GLU A 383 -14.14 -10.49 36.47
CA GLU A 383 -15.19 -11.07 37.34
C GLU A 383 -14.61 -12.10 38.34
N THR A 384 -13.45 -11.81 38.92
CA THR A 384 -12.66 -12.77 39.72
C THR A 384 -12.21 -12.21 41.07
N SER A 385 -11.37 -12.95 41.79
CA SER A 385 -10.70 -12.51 43.01
C SER A 385 -9.18 -12.69 42.90
N ILE A 386 -8.40 -11.94 43.68
CA ILE A 386 -6.93 -12.08 43.74
C ILE A 386 -6.51 -13.53 44.07
N LYS A 387 -7.27 -14.21 44.93
CA LYS A 387 -7.02 -15.61 45.28
C LYS A 387 -7.18 -16.53 44.06
N GLU A 388 -8.24 -16.33 43.30
CA GLU A 388 -8.51 -17.11 42.10
C GLU A 388 -7.52 -16.82 40.96
N MET A 389 -7.11 -15.57 40.78
CA MET A 389 -6.03 -15.20 39.86
C MET A 389 -4.71 -15.89 40.22
N ARG A 390 -4.42 -16.04 41.52
CA ARG A 390 -3.25 -16.78 42.00
C ARG A 390 -3.36 -18.28 41.75
N ASP A 391 -4.53 -18.85 41.99
CA ASP A 391 -4.78 -20.30 41.88
C ASP A 391 -4.82 -20.79 40.42
N LYS A 392 -5.37 -19.97 39.51
CA LYS A 392 -5.56 -20.28 38.08
C LYS A 392 -4.44 -19.74 37.18
N GLY A 393 -3.75 -18.68 37.61
CA GLY A 393 -2.83 -17.92 36.77
C GLY A 393 -3.56 -17.07 35.73
N VAL A 394 -2.88 -16.03 35.24
CA VAL A 394 -3.41 -15.08 34.27
C VAL A 394 -2.53 -15.09 33.02
N TYR A 395 -3.17 -15.31 31.89
CA TYR A 395 -2.54 -15.39 30.59
C TYR A 395 -3.00 -14.23 29.72
N VAL A 396 -2.10 -13.73 28.89
CA VAL A 396 -2.38 -12.59 28.01
C VAL A 396 -2.10 -12.97 26.56
N ILE A 397 -3.05 -12.68 25.68
CA ILE A 397 -2.92 -12.90 24.24
C ILE A 397 -3.18 -11.58 23.49
N CYS A 398 -2.39 -11.36 22.44
CA CYS A 398 -2.63 -10.33 21.44
C CYS A 398 -2.50 -10.94 20.03
N ARG A 399 -2.44 -10.13 18.97
CA ARG A 399 -2.33 -10.64 17.60
C ARG A 399 -1.03 -11.41 17.34
N ARG A 400 0.12 -10.82 17.71
CA ARG A 400 1.48 -11.34 17.37
C ARG A 400 2.36 -11.71 18.55
N GLY A 401 1.88 -11.55 19.78
CA GLY A 401 2.67 -11.76 20.99
C GLY A 401 3.63 -10.61 21.33
N GLU A 402 3.43 -9.41 20.78
CA GLU A 402 4.23 -8.21 21.06
C GLU A 402 3.63 -7.42 22.24
N ASP A 403 2.40 -6.93 22.06
CA ASP A 403 1.66 -6.22 23.12
C ASP A 403 1.43 -7.06 24.37
N SER A 404 1.18 -8.36 24.22
CA SER A 404 0.93 -9.25 25.35
C SER A 404 2.10 -9.30 26.33
N GLN A 405 3.34 -9.12 25.86
CA GLN A 405 4.52 -9.01 26.72
C GLN A 405 4.49 -7.72 27.55
N ILE A 406 4.12 -6.59 26.94
CA ILE A 406 3.99 -5.30 27.62
C ILE A 406 2.89 -5.37 28.69
N ALA A 407 1.75 -5.99 28.35
CA ALA A 407 0.64 -6.19 29.28
C ALA A 407 1.05 -7.01 30.50
N VAL A 408 1.82 -8.09 30.32
CA VAL A 408 2.33 -8.89 31.45
C VAL A 408 3.24 -8.05 32.36
N LEU A 409 4.13 -7.22 31.81
CA LEU A 409 4.98 -6.34 32.61
C LEU A 409 4.15 -5.32 33.40
N TYR A 410 3.12 -4.75 32.77
CA TYR A 410 2.19 -3.84 33.44
C TYR A 410 1.44 -4.54 34.59
N LEU A 411 0.86 -5.71 34.32
CA LEU A 411 0.15 -6.51 35.32
C LEU A 411 1.06 -6.89 36.50
N ARG A 412 2.30 -7.29 36.25
CA ARG A 412 3.27 -7.58 37.33
C ARG A 412 3.54 -6.37 38.21
N LYS A 413 3.60 -5.18 37.62
CA LYS A 413 3.80 -3.94 38.37
C LYS A 413 2.59 -3.59 39.22
N GLU A 414 1.38 -3.66 38.66
CA GLU A 414 0.13 -3.34 39.39
C GLU A 414 -0.21 -4.37 40.48
N PHE A 415 0.25 -5.61 40.33
CA PHE A 415 0.00 -6.73 41.26
C PHE A 415 1.27 -7.20 41.99
N ALA A 416 2.27 -6.33 42.18
CA ALA A 416 3.59 -6.69 42.71
C ALA A 416 3.55 -7.49 44.03
N ASP A 417 2.58 -7.21 44.90
CA ASP A 417 2.44 -7.87 46.22
C ASP A 417 1.52 -9.11 46.22
N SER A 418 0.98 -9.51 45.06
CA SER A 418 -0.12 -10.49 44.99
C SER A 418 0.31 -11.93 44.71
N LEU A 419 1.60 -12.20 44.42
CA LEU A 419 2.14 -13.52 44.05
C LEU A 419 1.39 -14.21 42.87
N ILE A 420 0.81 -13.42 41.96
CA ILE A 420 0.06 -13.94 40.80
C ILE A 420 1.04 -14.26 39.67
N SER A 421 0.84 -15.40 39.00
CA SER A 421 1.60 -15.75 37.79
C SER A 421 0.95 -15.09 36.57
N PHE A 422 1.70 -14.19 35.91
CA PHE A 422 1.33 -13.59 34.63
C PHE A 422 2.24 -14.12 33.53
N LYS A 423 1.64 -14.65 32.45
CA LYS A 423 2.36 -15.13 31.26
C LYS A 423 1.70 -14.63 29.98
N ASP A 424 2.47 -14.47 28.92
CA ASP A 424 1.92 -14.20 27.60
C ASP A 424 1.90 -15.46 26.72
N ILE A 425 0.96 -15.52 25.78
CA ILE A 425 0.93 -16.55 24.75
C ILE A 425 1.88 -16.12 23.62
N ASP A 426 2.99 -16.85 23.50
CA ASP A 426 4.05 -16.57 22.54
C ASP A 426 3.52 -16.60 21.10
N GLY A 427 3.79 -15.54 20.34
CA GLY A 427 3.33 -15.40 18.96
C GLY A 427 1.84 -15.09 18.79
N GLY A 428 1.09 -14.93 19.87
CA GLY A 428 -0.31 -14.50 19.83
C GLY A 428 -1.25 -15.40 18.99
N TYR A 429 -2.32 -14.81 18.48
CA TYR A 429 -3.26 -15.50 17.58
C TYR A 429 -2.62 -15.97 16.27
N GLU A 430 -1.60 -15.27 15.74
CA GLU A 430 -0.89 -15.73 14.53
C GLU A 430 -0.19 -17.07 14.70
N LYS A 431 0.39 -17.33 15.88
CA LYS A 431 0.98 -18.64 16.18
C LYS A 431 -0.09 -19.63 16.64
N TRP A 432 -1.15 -19.17 17.30
CA TRP A 432 -2.30 -20.00 17.66
C TRP A 432 -2.92 -20.69 16.45
N SER A 433 -3.18 -19.95 15.37
CA SER A 433 -3.81 -20.52 14.19
C SER A 433 -2.96 -21.62 13.55
N ARG A 434 -1.64 -21.44 13.54
CA ARG A 434 -0.71 -22.43 12.96
C ARG A 434 -0.51 -23.65 13.86
N ALA A 435 -0.68 -23.52 15.17
CA ALA A 435 -0.33 -24.55 16.14
C ALA A 435 -1.52 -25.31 16.72
N VAL A 436 -2.71 -24.71 16.73
CA VAL A 436 -3.89 -25.24 17.44
C VAL A 436 -5.13 -25.26 16.55
N ASP A 437 -5.46 -24.14 15.89
CA ASP A 437 -6.68 -24.01 15.09
C ASP A 437 -6.41 -23.32 13.75
N GLU A 438 -6.12 -24.13 12.71
CA GLU A 438 -5.84 -23.63 11.36
C GLU A 438 -7.00 -22.85 10.73
N ASN A 439 -8.23 -23.01 11.26
CA ASN A 439 -9.40 -22.28 10.79
C ASN A 439 -9.59 -20.94 11.50
N PHE A 440 -8.77 -20.63 12.51
CA PHE A 440 -8.87 -19.35 13.21
C PHE A 440 -8.54 -18.19 12.24
N PRO A 441 -9.39 -17.16 12.14
CA PRO A 441 -9.21 -16.09 11.18
C PRO A 441 -7.98 -15.24 11.50
N ILE A 442 -6.97 -15.30 10.63
CA ILE A 442 -5.81 -14.40 10.66
C ILE A 442 -6.00 -13.30 9.63
N TYR A 443 -5.75 -12.07 10.07
CA TYR A 443 -5.79 -10.82 9.30
C TYR A 443 -4.47 -10.09 9.47
#